data_AF-A0A970GGN3-F1
#
_entry.id   AF-A0A970GGN3-F1
#
_cell.length_a   1.000
_cell.length_b   1.000
_cell.length_c   1.000
_cell.angle_alpha   90.00
_cell.angle_beta   90.00
_cell.angle_gamma   90.00
#
_symmetry.space_group_name_H-M   'P 1'
#
loop_
_entity.id
_entity.type
_entity.pdbx_description
1 polymer ?
#
loop_
_entity_poly.entity_id
_entity_poly.type
_entity_poly.pdbx_seq_one_letter_code
_entity_poly.pdbx_strand_id
1 'polypeptide(L)'
;MIIRKGIYRNILWILIPMVLALYYNQAANRHQHLLKNGMVVEHAHPYHSEKVPGTPYQNHHHTGFEYLDLAQINFLATLLVVAAALIVLVPMRILPASILPSSFFVEQNRGSGRQLRAPPALRSTKGQ
;
A
#
# COMPACT_ATOMS: atom_id res chain seq x y z
N MET A 1 -10.78 7.47 18.42
CA MET A 1 -9.54 7.33 17.61
C MET A 1 -9.49 6.04 16.77
N ILE A 2 -10.25 4.99 17.09
CA ILE A 2 -10.23 3.68 16.39
C ILE A 2 -10.89 3.74 15.00
N ILE A 3 -11.98 4.50 14.85
CA ILE A 3 -12.75 4.64 13.60
C ILE A 3 -11.90 5.20 12.45
N ARG A 4 -10.99 6.14 12.73
CA ARG A 4 -10.09 6.73 11.72
C ARG A 4 -9.06 5.74 11.19
N LYS A 5 -8.56 4.78 11.98
CA LYS A 5 -7.57 3.80 11.50
C LYS A 5 -8.18 2.73 10.56
N GLY A 6 -9.45 2.39 10.78
CA GLY A 6 -10.17 1.42 9.94
C GLY A 6 -10.39 1.93 8.50
N ILE A 7 -10.71 3.22 8.34
CA ILE A 7 -11.03 3.77 7.01
C ILE A 7 -9.79 3.82 6.11
N TYR A 8 -8.63 4.25 6.62
CA TYR A 8 -7.39 4.25 5.83
C TYR A 8 -6.95 2.85 5.44
N ARG A 9 -7.15 1.85 6.33
CA ARG A 9 -6.87 0.44 6.01
C ARG A 9 -7.74 -0.06 4.87
N ASN A 10 -9.04 0.22 4.90
CA ASN A 10 -9.95 -0.17 3.82
C ASN A 10 -9.64 0.55 2.51
N ILE A 11 -9.32 1.85 2.56
CA ILE A 11 -8.88 2.61 1.38
C ILE A 11 -7.61 2.00 0.80
N LEU A 12 -6.63 1.64 1.63
CA LEU A 12 -5.38 1.03 1.17
C LEU A 12 -5.63 -0.33 0.47
N TRP A 13 -6.50 -1.16 1.04
CA TRP A 13 -6.89 -2.44 0.45
C TRP A 13 -7.62 -2.32 -0.89
N ILE A 14 -8.29 -1.19 -1.15
CA ILE A 14 -8.89 -0.88 -2.46
C ILE A 14 -7.85 -0.26 -3.40
N LEU A 15 -6.97 0.58 -2.88
CA LEU A 15 -5.98 1.32 -3.66
C LEU A 15 -4.97 0.37 -4.32
N ILE A 16 -4.50 -0.64 -3.58
CA ILE A 16 -3.51 -1.61 -4.08
C ILE A 16 -4.02 -2.35 -5.34
N PRO A 17 -5.16 -3.06 -5.32
CA PRO A 17 -5.66 -3.75 -6.50
C PRO A 17 -6.04 -2.77 -7.62
N MET A 18 -6.52 -1.56 -7.28
CA MET A 18 -6.82 -0.52 -8.28
C MET A 18 -5.57 -0.07 -9.04
N VAL A 19 -4.46 0.21 -8.34
CA VAL A 19 -3.18 0.58 -8.95
C VAL A 19 -2.62 -0.58 -9.77
N LEU A 20 -2.67 -1.81 -9.23
CA LEU A 20 -2.24 -3.00 -9.97
C LEU A 20 -3.07 -3.22 -11.23
N ALA A 21 -4.39 -3.00 -11.18
CA ALA A 21 -5.27 -3.10 -12.34
C ALA A 21 -4.94 -2.03 -13.40
N LEU A 22 -4.62 -0.80 -12.98
CA LEU A 22 -4.17 0.26 -13.90
C LEU A 22 -2.84 -0.11 -14.57
N TYR A 23 -1.86 -0.58 -13.81
CA TYR A 23 -0.57 -1.03 -14.37
C TYR A 23 -0.74 -2.24 -15.28
N TYR A 24 -1.56 -3.21 -14.89
CA TYR A 24 -1.89 -4.35 -15.72
C TYR A 24 -2.54 -3.90 -17.03
N ASN A 25 -3.51 -2.99 -16.98
CA ASN A 25 -4.15 -2.43 -18.16
C ASN A 25 -3.13 -1.72 -19.06
N GLN A 26 -2.24 -0.92 -18.47
CA GLN A 26 -1.18 -0.26 -19.21
C GLN A 26 -0.20 -1.25 -19.85
N ALA A 27 0.14 -2.36 -19.18
CA ALA A 27 1.07 -3.35 -19.73
C ALA A 27 0.41 -4.27 -20.77
N ALA A 28 -0.78 -4.79 -20.45
CA ALA A 28 -1.49 -5.77 -21.27
C ALA A 28 -2.18 -5.13 -22.47
N ASN A 29 -2.67 -3.89 -22.35
CA ASN A 29 -3.47 -3.23 -23.38
C ASN A 29 -2.76 -2.01 -24.02
N ARG A 30 -1.50 -1.70 -23.66
CA ARG A 30 -0.68 -0.71 -24.39
C ARG A 30 -0.54 -1.10 -25.86
N HIS A 31 -0.55 -0.10 -26.71
CA HIS A 31 -0.04 -0.19 -28.07
C HIS A 31 0.31 1.22 -28.57
N GLN A 32 1.08 1.27 -29.66
CA GLN A 32 1.62 2.50 -30.23
C GLN A 32 0.98 2.76 -31.60
N HIS A 33 0.67 4.02 -31.86
CA HIS A 33 0.18 4.54 -33.13
C HIS A 33 1.23 5.48 -33.73
N LEU A 34 1.58 5.25 -34.99
CA LEU A 34 2.40 6.17 -35.75
C LEU A 34 1.48 7.05 -36.60
N LEU A 35 1.42 8.34 -36.29
CA LEU A 35 0.61 9.29 -37.05
C LEU A 35 1.28 9.62 -38.41
N LYS A 36 0.48 10.12 -39.36
CA LYS A 36 0.97 10.53 -40.70
C LYS A 36 2.08 11.58 -40.67
N ASN A 37 2.17 12.36 -39.59
CA ASN A 37 3.20 13.37 -39.36
C ASN A 37 4.46 12.82 -38.68
N GLY A 38 4.54 11.50 -38.45
CA GLY A 38 5.67 10.84 -37.78
C GLY A 38 5.61 10.87 -36.24
N MET A 39 4.56 11.45 -35.64
CA MET A 39 4.37 11.44 -34.19
C MET A 39 3.98 10.05 -33.71
N VAL A 40 4.60 9.58 -32.62
CA VAL A 40 4.21 8.33 -31.96
C VAL A 40 3.31 8.67 -30.79
N VAL A 41 2.09 8.15 -30.81
CA VAL A 41 1.13 8.23 -29.70
C VAL A 41 0.98 6.86 -29.08
N GLU A 42 0.94 6.81 -27.76
CA GLU A 42 0.85 5.56 -27.03
C GLU A 42 -0.28 5.64 -26.01
N HIS A 43 -1.18 4.65 -26.06
CA HIS A 43 -2.30 4.56 -25.14
C HIS A 43 -2.65 3.09 -24.84
N ALA A 44 -3.46 2.89 -23.81
CA ALA A 44 -3.96 1.58 -23.40
C ALA A 44 -5.49 1.57 -23.43
N HIS A 45 -6.09 0.57 -24.09
CA HIS A 45 -7.54 0.41 -24.09
C HIS A 45 -8.03 -0.28 -22.82
N PRO A 46 -9.20 0.10 -22.27
CA PRO A 46 -9.74 -0.55 -21.07
C PRO A 46 -10.14 -2.01 -21.32
N TYR A 47 -10.54 -2.41 -22.53
CA TYR A 47 -10.85 -3.80 -22.90
C TYR A 47 -10.65 -4.06 -24.40
N HIS A 48 -10.15 -5.26 -24.73
CA HIS A 48 -10.19 -5.91 -26.04
C HIS A 48 -10.18 -4.98 -27.28
N SER A 49 -8.98 -4.58 -27.69
CA SER A 49 -8.73 -4.15 -29.07
C SER A 49 -8.05 -5.32 -29.79
N GLU A 50 -8.47 -5.62 -31.02
CA GLU A 50 -7.92 -6.71 -31.85
C GLU A 50 -6.41 -6.52 -32.05
N LYS A 51 -5.62 -7.06 -31.12
CA LYS A 51 -4.17 -6.93 -31.21
C LYS A 51 -3.66 -7.91 -32.25
N VAL A 52 -3.06 -7.40 -33.31
CA VAL A 52 -2.28 -8.23 -34.24
C VAL A 52 -1.03 -8.73 -33.50
N PRO A 53 -0.90 -10.05 -33.24
CA PRO A 53 0.25 -10.60 -32.53
C PRO A 53 1.56 -10.27 -33.27
N GLY A 54 2.59 -9.84 -32.55
CA GLY A 54 3.92 -9.58 -33.12
C GLY A 54 4.14 -8.18 -33.70
N THR A 55 3.17 -7.26 -33.60
CA THR A 55 3.35 -5.86 -34.04
C THR A 55 3.11 -4.87 -32.89
N PRO A 56 4.11 -4.05 -32.50
CA PRO A 56 3.93 -3.02 -31.47
C PRO A 56 3.16 -1.80 -32.01
N TYR A 57 3.26 -1.56 -33.32
CA TYR A 57 2.53 -0.51 -34.03
C TYR A 57 1.27 -1.09 -34.66
N GLN A 58 0.12 -0.56 -34.26
CA GLN A 58 -1.16 -0.96 -34.83
C GLN A 58 -1.75 0.18 -35.63
N ASN A 59 -2.25 -0.15 -36.82
CA ASN A 59 -2.93 0.79 -37.70
C ASN A 59 -4.44 0.53 -37.62
N HIS A 60 -5.08 1.00 -36.56
CA HIS A 60 -6.54 1.12 -36.53
C HIS A 60 -6.93 2.58 -36.39
N HIS A 61 -8.08 2.93 -36.95
CA HIS A 61 -8.48 4.32 -37.08
C HIS A 61 -9.12 4.80 -35.78
N HIS A 62 -8.48 5.77 -35.14
CA HIS A 62 -9.08 6.54 -34.06
C HIS A 62 -9.47 7.92 -34.56
N THR A 63 -10.62 8.39 -34.13
CA THR A 63 -10.99 9.79 -34.28
C THR A 63 -10.18 10.65 -33.30
N GLY A 64 -9.94 11.93 -33.64
CA GLY A 64 -9.28 12.87 -32.72
C GLY A 64 -10.00 13.01 -31.37
N PHE A 65 -11.31 12.83 -31.36
CA PHE A 65 -12.13 12.82 -30.15
C PHE A 65 -11.87 11.61 -29.26
N GLU A 66 -11.71 10.40 -29.83
CA GLU A 66 -11.35 9.21 -29.06
C GLU A 66 -10.00 9.38 -28.33
N TYR A 67 -9.02 9.98 -29.00
CA TYR A 67 -7.73 10.30 -28.36
C TYR A 67 -7.89 11.26 -27.19
N LEU A 68 -8.72 12.28 -27.35
CA LEU A 68 -8.99 13.25 -26.31
C LEU A 68 -9.67 12.58 -25.11
N ASP A 69 -10.70 11.79 -25.34
CA ASP A 69 -11.44 11.07 -24.28
C ASP A 69 -10.53 10.10 -23.52
N LEU A 70 -9.74 9.30 -24.24
CA LEU A 70 -8.77 8.38 -23.63
C LEU A 70 -7.75 9.14 -22.76
N ALA A 71 -7.26 10.29 -23.25
CA ALA A 71 -6.33 11.13 -22.50
C ALA A 71 -6.96 11.70 -21.22
N GLN A 72 -8.22 12.18 -21.30
CA GLN A 72 -8.94 12.71 -20.13
C GLN A 72 -9.20 11.62 -19.08
N ILE A 73 -9.65 10.44 -19.49
CA ILE A 73 -9.90 9.31 -18.58
C ILE A 73 -8.60 8.91 -17.87
N ASN A 74 -7.49 8.80 -18.61
CA ASN A 74 -6.20 8.45 -18.04
C ASN A 74 -5.69 9.52 -17.06
N PHE A 75 -5.87 10.80 -17.40
CA PHE A 75 -5.51 11.91 -16.52
C PHE A 75 -6.33 11.89 -15.22
N LEU A 76 -7.65 11.75 -15.32
CA LEU A 76 -8.55 11.68 -14.16
C LEU A 76 -8.26 10.47 -13.28
N ALA A 77 -8.04 9.29 -13.87
CA ALA A 77 -7.68 8.09 -13.13
C ALA A 77 -6.36 8.28 -12.35
N THR A 78 -5.35 8.85 -13.00
CA THR A 78 -4.06 9.16 -12.37
C THR A 78 -4.24 10.14 -11.21
N LEU A 79 -5.03 11.21 -11.39
CA LEU A 79 -5.28 12.22 -10.38
C LEU A 79 -6.01 11.64 -9.17
N LEU A 80 -7.00 10.76 -9.39
CA LEU A 80 -7.72 10.08 -8.31
C LEU A 80 -6.80 9.19 -7.48
N VAL A 81 -5.91 8.42 -8.13
CA VAL A 81 -4.92 7.59 -7.44
C VAL A 81 -3.98 8.43 -6.59
N VAL A 82 -3.44 9.53 -7.16
CA VAL A 82 -2.55 10.44 -6.43
C VAL A 82 -3.27 11.09 -5.25
N ALA A 83 -4.49 11.59 -5.45
CA ALA A 83 -5.29 12.20 -4.39
C ALA A 83 -5.57 11.19 -3.26
N ALA A 84 -5.95 9.96 -3.60
CA ALA A 84 -6.20 8.92 -2.62
C ALA A 84 -4.91 8.51 -1.86
N ALA A 85 -3.76 8.47 -2.54
CA ALA A 85 -2.46 8.24 -1.90
C ALA A 85 -2.12 9.37 -0.92
N LEU A 86 -2.34 10.64 -1.29
CA LEU A 86 -2.11 11.79 -0.41
C LEU A 86 -3.04 11.75 0.81
N ILE A 87 -4.33 11.43 0.62
CA ILE A 87 -5.30 11.29 1.73
C ILE A 87 -4.84 10.23 2.75
N VAL A 88 -4.14 9.18 2.32
CA VAL A 88 -3.59 8.15 3.21
C VAL A 88 -2.26 8.59 3.83
N LEU A 89 -1.33 9.12 3.04
CA LEU A 89 0.05 9.39 3.47
C LEU A 89 0.20 10.67 4.31
N VAL A 90 -0.53 11.73 3.97
CA VAL A 90 -0.48 13.01 4.68
C VAL A 90 -0.83 12.86 6.17
N PRO A 91 -1.96 12.24 6.57
CA PRO A 91 -2.25 12.05 8.00
C PRO A 91 -1.29 11.07 8.69
N MET A 92 -0.70 10.09 7.98
CA MET A 92 0.33 9.21 8.54
C MET A 92 1.63 9.95 8.89
N ARG A 93 1.94 11.04 8.20
CA ARG A 93 3.14 11.87 8.44
C ARG A 93 2.91 13.02 9.42
N ILE A 94 1.68 13.56 9.47
CA ILE A 94 1.33 14.72 10.31
C ILE A 94 0.88 14.32 11.72
N LEU A 95 0.37 13.10 11.93
CA LEU A 95 0.20 12.57 13.28
C LEU A 95 1.60 12.26 13.84
N PRO A 96 2.09 12.98 14.85
CA PRO A 96 3.34 12.60 15.49
C PRO A 96 3.22 11.14 15.94
N ALA A 97 4.30 10.37 15.80
CA ALA A 97 4.45 9.04 16.35
C ALA A 97 4.45 9.04 17.90
N SER A 98 3.68 9.92 18.53
CA SER A 98 3.65 10.22 19.96
C SER A 98 2.63 9.38 20.73
N ILE A 99 2.35 8.16 20.30
CA ILE A 99 1.64 7.17 21.12
C ILE A 99 2.21 5.77 20.85
N LEU A 100 3.52 5.61 21.02
CA LEU A 100 4.03 4.36 21.56
C LEU A 100 4.30 4.63 23.04
N PRO A 101 3.41 4.25 23.98
CA PRO A 101 3.90 3.91 25.29
C PRO A 101 4.70 2.62 25.08
N SER A 102 6.02 2.77 24.99
CA SER A 102 6.94 1.67 25.24
C SER A 102 6.84 1.30 26.73
N SER A 103 5.72 0.72 27.14
CA SER A 103 5.68 -0.18 28.29
C SER A 103 5.84 -1.57 27.66
N PHE A 104 7.07 -2.07 27.46
CA PHE A 104 7.75 -2.84 28.50
C PHE A 104 6.76 -3.73 29.30
N PHE A 105 5.95 -4.51 28.59
CA PHE A 105 5.41 -5.76 29.11
C PHE A 105 6.27 -6.91 28.57
N VAL A 106 7.54 -6.89 28.98
CA VAL A 106 8.19 -8.16 29.32
C VAL A 106 7.82 -8.35 30.78
N GLU A 107 6.70 -9.02 31.00
CA GLU A 107 6.40 -9.63 32.30
C GLU A 107 7.46 -10.69 32.51
N GLN A 108 8.61 -10.23 33.00
CA GLN A 108 9.74 -11.04 33.39
C GLN A 108 9.30 -11.82 34.61
N ASN A 109 8.58 -12.91 34.35
CA ASN A 109 8.61 -14.18 35.04
C ASN A 109 9.26 -14.05 36.42
N ARG A 110 8.53 -13.46 37.37
CA ARG A 110 8.95 -13.38 38.77
C ARG A 110 9.02 -14.83 39.22
N GLY A 111 10.23 -15.36 39.20
CA GLY A 111 10.53 -16.75 39.48
C GLY A 111 9.82 -17.19 40.75
N SER A 112 8.78 -17.99 40.57
CA SER A 112 8.39 -19.03 41.52
C SER A 112 9.49 -20.11 41.52
N GLY A 113 10.71 -19.69 41.83
CA GLY A 113 11.88 -20.53 42.02
C GLY A 113 12.09 -20.67 43.52
N ARG A 114 11.36 -21.61 44.12
CA ARG A 114 11.76 -22.40 45.30
C ARG A 114 13.06 -21.92 45.97
N GLN A 115 12.96 -21.01 46.94
CA GLN A 115 13.95 -20.96 48.02
C GLN A 115 13.47 -21.88 49.13
N LEU A 116 13.72 -23.19 48.93
CA LEU A 116 13.78 -24.17 50.01
C LEU A 116 15.12 -23.98 50.73
N ARG A 117 15.19 -23.02 51.65
CA ARG A 117 16.21 -23.02 52.69
C ARG A 117 15.51 -23.07 54.04
N ALA A 118 15.82 -24.10 54.82
CA ALA A 118 15.32 -24.25 56.18
C ALA A 118 15.83 -23.09 57.07
N PRO A 119 15.07 -22.72 58.11
CA PRO A 119 15.53 -21.71 59.07
C PRO A 119 16.84 -22.16 59.76
N PRO A 120 17.73 -21.23 60.14
CA PRO A 120 18.94 -21.58 60.89
C PRO A 120 18.57 -22.25 62.22
N ALA A 121 19.20 -23.38 62.51
CA ALA A 121 19.06 -24.04 63.81
C ALA A 121 19.65 -23.16 64.93
N LEU A 122 18.92 -23.10 66.05
CA LEU A 122 19.28 -22.37 67.27
C LEU A 122 20.66 -22.80 67.79
N ARG A 123 21.57 -21.83 67.99
CA ARG A 123 22.81 -22.06 68.72
C ARG A 123 22.56 -21.88 70.22
N SER A 124 22.67 -22.98 70.97
CA SER A 124 22.71 -23.00 72.43
C SER A 124 23.95 -22.26 72.94
N THR A 125 23.75 -21.25 73.78
CA THR A 125 24.81 -20.70 74.65
C THR A 125 24.43 -20.98 76.10
N LYS A 126 25.07 -22.00 76.68
CA LYS A 126 25.24 -22.12 78.13
C LYS A 126 26.24 -21.05 78.58
N GLY A 127 25.96 -20.41 79.72
CA GLY A 127 26.98 -19.82 80.58
C GLY A 127 26.76 -18.33 80.92
N GLN A 128 26.06 -18.09 82.03
CA GLN A 128 26.64 -17.53 83.27
C GLN A 128 25.78 -17.97 84.45
#